data_AF-A0A9F2R7N9-F1
#
_entry.id   AF-A0A9F2R7N9-F1
#
_cell.length_a   1.000
_cell.length_b   1.000
_cell.length_c   1.000
_cell.angle_alpha   90.00
_cell.angle_beta   90.00
_cell.angle_gamma   90.00
#
_symmetry.space_group_name_H-M   'P 1'
#
loop_
_entity.id
_entity.type
_entity.pdbx_description
1 polymer ?
#
loop_
_entity_poly.entity_id
_entity_poly.type
_entity_poly.pdbx_seq_one_letter_code
_entity_poly.pdbx_strand_id
1 'polypeptide(L)'
;MNLDSLSLALSQISYLVDNLTKKNYRASQQEIQHIVNRHGPEADRHLLRCLFSHVDFSGDGKSSGKDFHQTQFLIQECASLITKPNFISTLSYAIENPLHYQKSLKPSPHLFTQLSKVIKLSKVQEVIFGLALLNSFNPDLQVF
;
A
#
# COMPACT_ATOMS: atom_id res chain seq x y z
N MET A 1 6.16 -14.54 -23.97
CA MET A 1 7.44 -14.44 -23.23
C MET A 1 7.59 -13.03 -22.61
N ASN A 2 6.71 -12.65 -21.67
CA ASN A 2 6.74 -11.35 -20.97
C ASN A 2 6.59 -11.47 -19.44
N LEU A 3 6.46 -12.70 -18.91
CA LEU A 3 6.33 -12.93 -17.47
C LEU A 3 7.65 -12.67 -16.73
N ASP A 4 8.79 -12.95 -17.35
CA ASP A 4 10.10 -12.76 -16.70
C ASP A 4 10.40 -11.28 -16.45
N SER A 5 10.05 -10.38 -17.38
CA SER A 5 10.25 -8.94 -17.19
C SER A 5 9.34 -8.34 -16.12
N LEU A 6 8.08 -8.79 -16.04
CA LEU A 6 7.17 -8.34 -14.99
C LEU A 6 7.59 -8.90 -13.63
N SER A 7 7.87 -10.19 -13.52
CA SER A 7 8.29 -10.81 -12.25
C SER A 7 9.59 -10.20 -11.72
N LEU A 8 10.54 -9.87 -12.60
CA LEU A 8 11.76 -9.14 -12.22
C LEU A 8 11.44 -7.74 -11.70
N ALA A 9 10.59 -7.00 -12.40
CA ALA A 9 10.11 -5.68 -11.98
C ALA A 9 9.41 -5.72 -10.61
N LEU A 10 8.51 -6.69 -10.39
CA LEU A 10 7.83 -6.87 -9.11
C LEU A 10 8.81 -7.20 -7.99
N SER A 11 9.79 -8.07 -8.25
CA SER A 11 10.87 -8.38 -7.30
C SER A 11 11.73 -7.16 -6.99
N GLN A 12 12.02 -6.33 -7.99
CA GLN A 12 12.78 -5.09 -7.82
C GLN A 12 12.01 -4.07 -6.97
N ILE A 13 10.69 -3.92 -7.18
CA ILE A 13 9.84 -3.11 -6.31
C ILE A 13 9.93 -3.61 -4.86
N SER A 14 9.73 -4.92 -4.64
CA SER A 14 9.81 -5.50 -3.30
C SER A 14 11.16 -5.24 -2.64
N TYR A 15 12.26 -5.42 -3.38
CA TYR A 15 13.61 -5.17 -2.90
C TYR A 15 13.85 -3.70 -2.55
N LEU A 16 13.41 -2.78 -3.41
CA LEU A 16 13.55 -1.34 -3.18
C LEU A 16 12.75 -0.90 -1.96
N VAL A 17 11.54 -1.43 -1.77
CA VAL A 17 10.70 -1.15 -0.61
C VAL A 17 11.31 -1.71 0.69
N ASP A 18 11.83 -2.93 0.66
CA ASP A 18 12.46 -3.57 1.83
C ASP A 18 13.74 -2.84 2.25
N ASN A 19 14.52 -2.36 1.27
CA ASN A 19 15.76 -1.62 1.49
C ASN A 19 15.56 -0.09 1.54
N LEU A 20 14.34 0.40 1.74
CA LEU A 20 14.07 1.85 1.85
C LEU A 20 14.78 2.44 3.08
N THR A 21 15.63 3.42 2.83
CA THR A 21 16.35 4.20 3.83
C THR A 21 16.25 5.68 3.49
N LYS A 22 16.53 6.55 4.46
CA LYS A 22 16.61 8.00 4.21
C LYS A 22 17.55 8.38 3.05
N LYS A 23 18.63 7.62 2.84
CA LYS A 23 19.65 7.91 1.83
C LYS A 23 19.21 7.57 0.41
N ASN A 24 18.54 6.43 0.24
CA ASN A 24 18.07 5.98 -1.08
C ASN A 24 16.61 6.32 -1.36
N TYR A 25 15.86 6.89 -0.41
CA TYR A 25 14.43 7.20 -0.53
C TYR A 25 14.05 7.80 -1.89
N ARG A 26 14.69 8.89 -2.31
CA ARG A 26 14.38 9.54 -3.59
C ARG A 26 14.72 8.68 -4.81
N ALA A 27 15.84 7.97 -4.78
CA ALA A 27 16.26 7.10 -5.88
C ALA A 27 15.32 5.90 -6.00
N SER A 28 15.09 5.18 -4.89
CA SER A 28 14.15 4.06 -4.82
C SER A 28 12.76 4.48 -5.26
N GLN A 29 12.28 5.64 -4.82
CA GLN A 29 10.97 6.16 -5.22
C GLN A 29 10.88 6.42 -6.74
N GLN A 30 11.88 7.08 -7.33
CA GLN A 30 11.89 7.35 -8.77
C GLN A 30 11.94 6.05 -9.58
N GLU A 31 12.73 5.09 -9.12
CA GLU A 31 12.89 3.80 -9.80
C GLU A 31 11.61 2.96 -9.72
N ILE A 32 10.98 2.89 -8.54
CA ILE A 32 9.66 2.26 -8.37
C ILE A 32 8.64 2.93 -9.29
N GLN A 33 8.57 4.25 -9.32
CA GLN A 33 7.64 4.98 -10.19
C GLN A 33 7.92 4.70 -11.68
N HIS A 34 9.18 4.56 -12.08
CA HIS A 34 9.52 4.19 -13.45
C HIS A 34 9.01 2.78 -13.80
N ILE A 35 9.21 1.81 -12.91
CA ILE A 35 8.73 0.43 -13.07
C ILE A 35 7.20 0.42 -13.12
N VAL A 36 6.53 1.13 -12.21
CA VAL A 36 5.08 1.22 -12.14
C VAL A 36 4.50 1.85 -13.41
N ASN A 37 5.07 2.94 -13.91
CA ASN A 37 4.62 3.56 -15.15
C ASN A 37 4.84 2.66 -16.38
N ARG A 38 5.87 1.80 -16.34
CA ARG A 38 6.17 0.85 -17.43
C ARG A 38 5.25 -0.35 -17.45
N HIS A 39 4.91 -0.91 -16.28
CA HIS A 39 4.10 -2.11 -16.13
C HIS A 39 2.61 -1.81 -15.89
N GLY A 40 2.27 -0.56 -15.62
CA GLY A 40 0.91 -0.08 -15.45
C GLY A 40 0.27 -0.51 -14.12
N PRO A 41 -1.06 -0.70 -14.08
CA PRO A 41 -1.82 -0.84 -12.84
C PRO A 41 -1.49 -2.12 -12.05
N GLU A 42 -0.86 -3.11 -12.67
CA GLU A 42 -0.46 -4.35 -12.00
C GLU A 42 0.72 -4.13 -11.06
N ALA A 43 1.68 -3.29 -11.46
CA ALA A 43 2.80 -2.89 -10.62
C ALA A 43 2.35 -1.92 -9.51
N ASP A 44 1.40 -1.01 -9.79
CA ASP A 44 0.77 -0.18 -8.75
C ASP A 44 0.17 -1.06 -7.64
N ARG A 45 -0.58 -2.11 -8.01
CA ARG A 45 -1.17 -3.07 -7.05
C ARG A 45 -0.11 -3.77 -6.21
N HIS A 46 0.94 -4.27 -6.85
CA HIS A 46 2.01 -4.98 -6.14
C HIS A 46 2.80 -4.07 -5.21
N LEU A 47 3.10 -2.84 -5.64
CA LEU A 47 3.75 -1.83 -4.81
C LEU A 47 2.92 -1.56 -3.55
N LEU A 48 1.61 -1.35 -3.71
CA LEU A 48 0.71 -1.16 -2.58
C LEU A 48 0.80 -2.34 -1.62
N ARG A 49 0.66 -3.57 -2.13
CA ARG A 49 0.76 -4.80 -1.32
C ARG A 49 2.07 -4.92 -0.57
N CYS A 50 3.19 -4.60 -1.22
CA CYS A 50 4.50 -4.58 -0.57
C CYS A 50 4.58 -3.55 0.56
N LEU A 51 4.15 -2.31 0.30
CA LEU A 51 4.15 -1.26 1.30
C LEU A 51 3.25 -1.60 2.49
N PHE A 52 2.02 -2.04 2.22
CA PHE A 52 1.10 -2.52 3.25
C PHE A 52 1.72 -3.68 4.05
N SER A 53 2.43 -4.62 3.41
CA SER A 53 3.07 -5.74 4.10
C SER A 53 4.25 -5.34 5.00
N HIS A 54 4.95 -4.25 4.69
CA HIS A 54 6.08 -3.76 5.47
C HIS A 54 5.69 -2.72 6.52
N VAL A 55 4.55 -2.06 6.37
CA VAL A 55 4.03 -1.09 7.34
C VAL A 55 3.28 -1.84 8.44
N ASP A 56 3.64 -1.56 9.69
CA ASP A 56 2.92 -2.11 10.84
C ASP A 56 1.74 -1.23 11.23
N PHE A 57 0.53 -1.73 10.98
CA PHE A 57 -0.73 -1.08 11.35
C PHE A 57 -1.19 -1.41 12.77
N SER A 58 -0.51 -2.34 13.46
CA SER A 58 -0.87 -2.73 14.83
C SER A 58 -0.45 -1.70 15.89
N GLY A 59 0.44 -0.76 15.54
CA GLY A 59 0.93 0.25 16.47
C GLY A 59 -0.02 1.45 16.65
N ASP A 60 0.20 2.25 17.69
CA ASP A 60 -0.51 3.51 18.01
C ASP A 60 -0.29 4.66 16.99
N GLY A 61 0.00 4.34 15.72
CA GLY A 61 0.39 5.33 14.71
C GLY A 61 1.83 5.87 14.86
N LYS A 62 2.60 5.31 15.79
CA LYS A 62 4.05 5.56 15.91
C LYS A 62 4.77 4.56 15.01
N SER A 63 4.88 4.87 13.72
CA SER A 63 5.75 4.14 12.79
C SER A 63 7.13 4.04 13.43
N SER A 64 7.54 2.82 13.77
CA SER A 64 8.81 2.60 14.45
C SER A 64 9.91 2.97 13.46
N GLY A 65 11.09 3.40 13.93
CA GLY A 65 12.13 3.96 13.04
C GLY A 65 12.56 3.05 11.86
N LYS A 66 12.19 1.77 11.88
CA LYS A 66 12.43 0.79 10.80
C LYS A 66 11.45 0.87 9.64
N ASP A 67 10.17 1.15 9.88
CA ASP A 67 9.09 1.21 8.88
C ASP A 67 8.67 2.64 8.53
N PHE A 68 9.32 3.64 9.12
CA PHE A 68 9.02 5.06 8.92
C PHE A 68 9.05 5.47 7.43
N HIS A 69 10.06 5.03 6.67
CA HIS A 69 10.20 5.41 5.26
C HIS A 69 9.17 4.73 4.36
N GLN A 70 8.87 3.46 4.63
CA GLN A 70 7.84 2.69 3.96
C GLN A 70 6.47 3.30 4.23
N THR A 71 6.20 3.71 5.48
CA THR A 71 4.98 4.42 5.86
C THR A 71 4.85 5.75 5.13
N GLN A 72 5.91 6.57 5.13
CA GLN A 72 5.91 7.85 4.39
C GLN A 72 5.66 7.65 2.90
N PHE A 73 6.28 6.63 2.30
CA PHE A 73 6.09 6.35 0.89
C PHE A 73 4.67 5.85 0.61
N LEU A 74 4.11 4.99 1.48
CA LEU A 74 2.72 4.56 1.41
C LEU A 74 1.75 5.74 1.45
N ILE A 75 1.97 6.73 2.33
CA ILE A 75 1.14 7.94 2.41
C ILE A 75 1.14 8.67 1.08
N GLN A 76 2.33 8.85 0.49
CA GLN A 76 2.47 9.54 -0.78
C GLN A 76 1.83 8.77 -1.94
N GLU A 77 2.05 7.46 -2.01
CA GLU A 77 1.43 6.61 -3.02
C GLU A 77 -0.08 6.58 -2.88
N CYS A 78 -0.62 6.50 -1.67
CA CYS A 78 -2.06 6.60 -1.44
C CYS A 78 -2.60 7.94 -1.94
N ALA A 79 -1.92 9.06 -1.67
CA ALA A 79 -2.32 10.37 -2.16
C ALA A 79 -2.25 10.49 -3.70
N SER A 80 -1.29 9.84 -4.34
CA SER A 80 -1.18 9.79 -5.81
C SER A 80 -2.27 8.91 -6.40
N LEU A 81 -2.41 7.70 -5.88
CA LEU A 81 -3.33 6.69 -6.39
C LEU A 81 -4.78 7.07 -6.19
N ILE A 82 -5.14 7.83 -5.14
CA ILE A 82 -6.52 8.28 -4.92
C ILE A 82 -7.08 9.13 -6.06
N THR A 83 -6.19 9.75 -6.85
CA THR A 83 -6.56 10.49 -8.06
C THR A 83 -6.84 9.56 -9.26
N LYS A 84 -6.42 8.29 -9.18
CA LYS A 84 -6.69 7.28 -10.21
C LYS A 84 -8.05 6.62 -9.96
N PRO A 85 -8.86 6.39 -11.01
CA PRO A 85 -10.18 5.76 -10.87
C PRO A 85 -10.12 4.32 -10.36
N ASN A 86 -8.99 3.64 -10.57
CA ASN A 86 -8.78 2.25 -10.15
C ASN A 86 -8.33 2.11 -8.69
N PHE A 87 -8.25 3.21 -7.95
CA PHE A 87 -7.76 3.21 -6.57
C PHE A 87 -8.54 2.27 -5.67
N ILE A 88 -9.87 2.39 -5.69
CA ILE A 88 -10.78 1.60 -4.85
C ILE A 88 -10.47 0.12 -5.05
N SER A 89 -10.55 -0.39 -6.28
CA SER A 89 -10.29 -1.81 -6.56
C SER A 89 -8.86 -2.24 -6.24
N THR A 90 -7.86 -1.37 -6.42
CA THR A 90 -6.46 -1.67 -6.08
C THR A 90 -6.23 -1.74 -4.58
N LEU A 91 -6.83 -0.83 -3.81
CA LEU A 91 -6.77 -0.83 -2.35
C LEU A 91 -7.49 -2.05 -1.77
N SER A 92 -8.74 -2.29 -2.18
CA SER A 92 -9.52 -3.45 -1.73
C SER A 92 -8.75 -4.74 -1.99
N TYR A 93 -8.20 -4.90 -3.20
CA TYR A 93 -7.40 -6.08 -3.56
C TYR A 93 -6.13 -6.21 -2.71
N ALA A 94 -5.43 -5.11 -2.42
CA ALA A 94 -4.21 -5.15 -1.63
C ALA A 94 -4.48 -5.53 -0.16
N ILE A 95 -5.64 -5.13 0.36
CA ILE A 95 -6.11 -5.44 1.71
C ILE A 95 -6.65 -6.87 1.81
N GLU A 96 -7.35 -7.34 0.78
CA GLU A 96 -7.93 -8.69 0.72
C GLU A 96 -6.90 -9.78 0.41
N ASN A 97 -5.85 -9.45 -0.35
CA ASN A 97 -4.77 -10.36 -0.69
C ASN A 97 -3.44 -9.89 -0.08
N PRO A 98 -3.32 -9.82 1.25
CA PRO A 98 -2.08 -9.44 1.90
C PRO A 98 -0.98 -10.45 1.57
N LEU A 99 0.27 -10.01 1.47
CA LEU A 99 1.40 -10.93 1.24
C LEU A 99 1.55 -11.85 2.46
N HIS A 100 2.03 -13.09 2.26
CA HIS A 100 2.08 -14.15 3.28
C HIS A 100 2.83 -13.77 4.58
N TYR A 101 3.63 -12.70 4.57
CA TYR A 101 4.35 -12.19 5.74
C TYR A 101 3.53 -11.20 6.59
N GLN A 102 2.38 -10.74 6.09
CA GLN A 102 1.56 -9.68 6.69
C GLN A 102 0.50 -10.28 7.62
N LYS A 103 0.83 -10.34 8.92
CA LYS A 103 -0.07 -10.90 9.97
C LYS A 103 -0.96 -9.85 10.65
N SER A 104 -0.63 -8.56 10.51
CA SER A 104 -1.30 -7.45 11.20
C SER A 104 -2.53 -6.90 10.45
N LEU A 105 -2.62 -7.12 9.13
CA LEU A 105 -3.71 -6.59 8.31
C LEU A 105 -4.86 -7.59 8.29
N LYS A 106 -5.53 -7.73 9.44
CA LYS A 106 -6.73 -8.55 9.55
C LYS A 106 -7.97 -7.68 9.34
N PRO A 107 -8.99 -8.18 8.63
CA PRO A 107 -10.32 -7.58 8.63
C PRO A 107 -10.76 -7.37 10.08
N SER A 108 -10.87 -6.11 10.48
CA SER A 108 -11.25 -5.72 11.82
C SER A 108 -11.95 -4.37 11.72
N PRO A 109 -13.00 -4.12 12.52
CA PRO A 109 -13.65 -2.81 12.56
C PRO A 109 -12.67 -1.69 12.96
N HIS A 110 -11.54 -2.02 13.59
CA HIS A 110 -10.49 -1.06 13.93
C HIS A 110 -9.48 -0.82 12.79
N LEU A 111 -9.49 -1.64 11.73
CA LEU A 111 -8.53 -1.52 10.63
C LEU A 111 -8.64 -0.14 9.97
N PHE A 112 -9.84 0.34 9.67
CA PHE A 112 -10.01 1.66 9.07
C PHE A 112 -9.45 2.78 9.94
N THR A 113 -9.71 2.73 11.25
CA THR A 113 -9.18 3.70 12.22
C THR A 113 -7.65 3.64 12.29
N GLN A 114 -7.05 2.45 12.24
CA GLN A 114 -5.60 2.26 12.20
C GLN A 114 -5.00 2.78 10.89
N LEU A 115 -5.61 2.46 9.75
CA LEU A 115 -5.22 2.95 8.43
C LEU A 115 -5.28 4.47 8.38
N SER A 116 -6.37 5.08 8.83
CA SER A 116 -6.51 6.53 8.89
C SER A 116 -5.40 7.18 9.73
N LYS A 117 -5.10 6.61 10.91
CA LYS A 117 -4.03 7.12 11.79
C LYS A 117 -2.64 6.99 11.17
N VAL A 118 -2.31 5.82 10.62
CA VAL A 118 -0.97 5.53 10.07
C VAL A 118 -0.74 6.27 8.77
N ILE A 119 -1.72 6.25 7.86
CA ILE A 119 -1.64 6.92 6.56
C ILE A 119 -1.91 8.43 6.69
N LYS A 120 -2.35 8.90 7.87
CA LYS A 120 -2.72 10.30 8.14
C LYS A 120 -3.70 10.82 7.08
N LEU A 121 -4.74 10.02 6.83
CA LEU A 121 -5.73 10.33 5.81
C LEU A 121 -6.43 11.64 6.15
N SER A 122 -6.58 12.51 5.15
CA SER A 122 -7.50 13.64 5.24
C SER A 122 -8.95 13.15 5.16
N LYS A 123 -9.92 13.95 5.60
CA LYS A 123 -11.35 13.59 5.58
C LYS A 123 -11.84 13.08 4.21
N VAL A 124 -11.34 13.66 3.12
CA VAL A 124 -11.70 13.23 1.76
C VAL A 124 -11.11 11.85 1.45
N GLN A 125 -9.87 11.61 1.86
CA GLN A 125 -9.23 10.32 1.68
C GLN A 125 -9.86 9.24 2.57
N GLU A 126 -10.25 9.58 3.81
CA GLU A 126 -11.00 8.69 4.68
C GLU A 126 -12.31 8.22 4.01
N VAL A 127 -13.06 9.12 3.38
CA VAL A 127 -14.29 8.75 2.65
C VAL A 127 -13.97 7.78 1.51
N ILE A 128 -12.93 8.03 0.72
CA ILE A 128 -12.57 7.18 -0.42
C ILE A 128 -12.03 5.82 0.05
N PHE A 129 -11.25 5.79 1.14
CA PHE A 129 -10.79 4.55 1.77
C PHE A 129 -11.97 3.76 2.36
N GLY A 130 -12.91 4.43 3.03
CA GLY A 130 -14.11 3.82 3.58
C GLY A 130 -14.97 3.22 2.46
N LEU A 131 -15.16 3.95 1.36
CA LEU A 131 -15.82 3.44 0.17
C LEU A 131 -15.08 2.24 -0.43
N ALA A 132 -13.75 2.29 -0.50
CA ALA A 132 -12.97 1.18 -1.03
C ALA A 132 -13.10 -0.08 -0.18
N LEU A 133 -13.11 0.06 1.13
CA LEU A 133 -13.31 -1.07 2.03
C LEU A 133 -14.75 -1.58 2.02
N LEU A 134 -15.75 -0.70 1.95
CA LEU A 134 -17.15 -1.09 1.77
C LEU A 134 -17.39 -1.83 0.45
N ASN A 135 -16.64 -1.44 -0.60
CA ASN A 135 -16.70 -2.05 -1.92
C ASN A 135 -15.78 -3.29 -2.03
N SER A 136 -15.08 -3.66 -0.96
CA SER A 136 -14.37 -4.94 -0.87
C SER A 136 -15.39 -6.07 -0.71
N PHE A 137 -15.05 -7.26 -1.23
CA PHE A 137 -15.91 -8.44 -1.22
C PHE A 137 -15.92 -9.16 0.13
N ASN A 138 -15.18 -8.66 1.11
CA ASN A 138 -15.11 -9.22 2.45
C ASN A 138 -16.22 -8.63 3.34
N PRO A 139 -17.25 -9.40 3.70
CA PRO A 139 -18.37 -8.89 4.51
C PRO A 139 -17.91 -8.40 5.90
N ASP A 140 -16.82 -8.94 6.43
CA ASP A 140 -16.21 -8.49 7.70
C ASP A 140 -15.56 -7.09 7.60
N LEU A 141 -15.22 -6.64 6.38
CA LEU A 141 -14.76 -5.28 6.11
C LEU A 141 -15.92 -4.34 5.77
N GLN A 142 -17.15 -4.83 5.59
CA GLN A 142 -18.31 -3.96 5.32
C GLN A 142 -18.96 -3.42 6.60
N VAL A 143 -18.56 -3.95 7.76
CA VAL A 143 -19.04 -3.55 9.08
C VAL A 143 -18.04 -2.55 9.68
N PHE A 144 -18.14 -1.29 9.23
CA PHE A 144 -17.46 -0.13 9.86
C PHE A 144 -18.29 0.48 10.97
#